data_AF-A0A0A0LED2-F1
#
_entry.id   AF-A0A0A0LED2-F1
#
_cell.length_a   1.000
_cell.length_b   1.000
_cell.length_c   1.000
_cell.angle_alpha   90.00
_cell.angle_beta   90.00
_cell.angle_gamma   90.00
#
_symmetry.space_group_name_H-M   'P 1'
#
loop_
_entity.id
_entity.type
_entity.pdbx_description
1 polymer ?
#
loop_
_entity_poly.entity_id
_entity_poly.type
_entity_poly.pdbx_seq_one_letter_code
_entity_poly.pdbx_strand_id
1 'polypeptide(L)'
;MIYNQLQRLFFISRLKHLTNTRCGASQSNSMLYHSAEDSSAVQEVLPSEWYEKAFGKIKKLSCKLRNVDLMDGRVVNASDDSTISDERIEQEMRTFKSLVRILIGSPSAQRRITEIAGSSSINCQPHAWFRNSSEREAMVVDSLTKVCNILGVTVQQRKLVRHTICPQVTQHHIWTGALDQILKELNLELLPLSHRSTDKGIKMSLQIVSSCLKFLDTATNSNVHFSSWIRPAPSRTVVKSSPPPRWEDMLEMFNDLIGYLKDEKSLVHYVTKLEVMKEGLSQIKDVWSDRSIGFREAKLQESLVQKKLSKTLGHSSRCLFTLLLYYLFGHFRDIEVDFCGGLLKGDGNDKFLLFMGRVLSCDEEKIVWNGVRQLDRAMGIFKLVWETAGMKGELGLEGHLFCVGTEVRQLSYKGNAYLLHEIKL
;
A
#
# COMPACT_ATOMS: atom_id res chain seq x y z
N MET A 1 -2.93 29.18 -24.20
CA MET A 1 -2.63 28.04 -23.31
C MET A 1 -3.49 26.83 -23.70
N ILE A 2 -3.38 26.42 -24.97
CA ILE A 2 -4.09 25.28 -25.60
C ILE A 2 -3.03 24.65 -26.49
N TYR A 3 -2.16 23.81 -25.92
CA TYR A 3 -1.17 23.08 -26.72
C TYR A 3 -0.62 21.80 -26.04
N ASN A 4 -1.36 21.19 -25.10
CA ASN A 4 -0.91 19.94 -24.46
C ASN A 4 -1.97 18.83 -24.40
N GLN A 5 -3.02 18.89 -25.23
CA GLN A 5 -4.09 17.86 -25.25
C GLN A 5 -4.18 17.03 -26.54
N LEU A 6 -3.24 17.16 -27.49
CA LEU A 6 -3.35 16.48 -28.80
C LEU A 6 -2.19 15.56 -29.20
N GLN A 7 -1.38 15.07 -28.25
CA GLN A 7 -0.33 14.07 -28.56
C GLN A 7 -0.57 12.65 -28.01
N ARG A 8 -1.75 12.35 -27.43
CA ARG A 8 -2.09 11.00 -26.95
C ARG A 8 -2.88 10.12 -27.94
N LEU A 9 -3.04 10.53 -29.20
CA LEU A 9 -3.94 9.86 -30.15
C LEU A 9 -3.31 9.18 -31.37
N PHE A 10 -1.99 9.10 -31.48
CA PHE A 10 -1.37 8.35 -32.58
C PHE A 10 -0.17 7.54 -32.13
N PHE A 11 -0.39 6.27 -31.79
CA PHE A 11 0.51 5.16 -32.12
C PHE A 11 -0.26 3.84 -31.99
N ILE A 12 -1.10 3.56 -32.99
CA ILE A 12 -1.51 2.20 -33.31
C ILE A 12 -0.35 1.59 -34.09
N SER A 13 0.26 0.54 -33.56
CA SER A 13 1.03 -0.42 -34.36
C SER A 13 1.04 -1.79 -33.69
N ARG A 14 0.09 -2.61 -34.16
CA ARG A 14 0.20 -4.05 -34.47
C ARG A 14 1.32 -4.82 -33.75
N LEU A 15 0.95 -5.82 -32.96
CA LEU A 15 1.62 -7.13 -33.09
C LEU A 15 0.61 -8.29 -32.97
N LYS A 16 0.90 -9.31 -33.77
CA LYS A 16 0.01 -10.33 -34.34
C LYS A 16 -0.52 -11.33 -33.31
N HIS A 17 -1.75 -11.78 -33.56
CA HIS A 17 -2.26 -13.08 -33.14
C HIS A 17 -1.21 -14.18 -33.29
N LEU A 18 -0.97 -14.91 -32.22
CA LEU A 18 -0.42 -16.26 -32.26
C LEU A 18 -1.42 -17.18 -31.56
N THR A 19 -2.35 -17.70 -32.35
CA THR A 19 -2.95 -19.02 -32.10
C THR A 19 -1.84 -20.06 -32.26
N ASN A 20 -1.54 -20.87 -31.24
CA ASN A 20 -1.79 -22.30 -31.35
C ASN A 20 -1.52 -23.14 -30.08
N THR A 21 -2.34 -24.20 -30.01
CA THR A 21 -2.12 -25.55 -29.46
C THR A 21 -1.96 -25.76 -27.96
N ARG A 22 -3.05 -26.32 -27.39
CA ARG A 22 -3.07 -27.21 -26.23
C ARG A 22 -1.94 -28.26 -26.31
N CYS A 23 -1.16 -28.37 -25.25
CA CYS A 23 -0.61 -29.62 -24.77
C CYS A 23 -0.71 -29.64 -23.25
N GLY A 24 -1.49 -30.59 -22.75
CA GLY A 24 -1.72 -30.81 -21.33
C GLY A 24 -0.51 -31.48 -20.68
N ALA A 25 -0.15 -30.99 -19.50
CA ALA A 25 0.52 -31.75 -18.46
C ALA A 25 0.32 -30.97 -17.16
N SER A 26 -0.77 -31.27 -16.47
CA SER A 26 -0.99 -30.82 -15.09
C SER A 26 -0.05 -31.60 -14.18
N GLN A 27 0.94 -30.94 -13.60
CA GLN A 27 1.62 -31.41 -12.39
C GLN A 27 1.58 -30.29 -11.35
N SER A 28 0.55 -30.35 -10.52
CA SER A 28 0.37 -29.59 -9.30
C SER A 28 1.29 -30.13 -8.21
N ASN A 29 2.34 -29.39 -7.87
CA ASN A 29 3.02 -29.52 -6.58
C ASN A 29 2.98 -28.14 -5.89
N SER A 30 1.82 -27.83 -5.33
CA SER A 30 1.62 -26.73 -4.40
C SER A 30 1.86 -27.27 -2.98
N MET A 31 3.10 -27.20 -2.50
CA MET A 31 3.37 -27.37 -1.07
C MET A 31 3.19 -25.99 -0.41
N LEU A 32 2.00 -25.76 0.15
CA LEU A 32 1.72 -24.66 1.06
C LEU A 32 2.29 -25.05 2.42
N TYR A 33 3.34 -24.37 2.88
CA TYR A 33 3.77 -24.44 4.29
C TYR A 33 3.25 -23.20 5.00
N HIS A 34 2.18 -23.39 5.77
CA HIS A 34 1.81 -22.55 6.90
C HIS A 34 1.87 -23.42 8.15
N SER A 35 2.65 -23.01 9.15
CA SER A 35 2.34 -23.19 10.57
C SER A 35 3.38 -22.42 11.40
N ALA A 36 2.89 -21.53 12.25
CA ALA A 36 3.64 -20.95 13.35
C ALA A 36 3.39 -21.81 14.60
N GLU A 37 4.45 -22.22 15.28
CA GLU A 37 4.55 -22.29 16.74
C GLU A 37 6.00 -22.58 17.15
N ASP A 38 6.40 -21.97 18.25
CA ASP A 38 7.77 -21.88 18.76
C ASP A 38 8.50 -23.23 18.83
N SER A 39 9.53 -23.38 18.00
CA SER A 39 10.68 -24.23 18.32
C SER A 39 11.93 -23.62 17.70
N SER A 40 13.00 -23.63 18.47
CA SER A 40 14.34 -23.14 18.15
C SER A 40 14.75 -23.34 16.69
N ALA A 41 14.92 -22.22 15.97
CA ALA A 41 15.79 -21.96 14.82
C ALA A 41 16.58 -23.14 14.21
N VAL A 42 15.89 -24.15 13.65
CA VAL A 42 16.48 -25.05 12.67
C VAL A 42 15.99 -24.60 11.30
N GLN A 43 16.81 -23.80 10.65
CA GLN A 43 16.67 -23.53 9.23
C GLN A 43 16.88 -24.87 8.50
N GLU A 44 15.81 -25.49 8.00
CA GLU A 44 15.95 -26.66 7.11
C GLU A 44 16.72 -26.22 5.87
N VAL A 45 18.02 -26.52 5.86
CA VAL A 45 18.90 -26.24 4.72
C VAL A 45 18.52 -27.20 3.61
N LEU A 46 18.05 -26.65 2.49
CA LEU A 46 17.67 -27.45 1.34
C LEU A 46 18.92 -28.00 0.62
N PRO A 47 18.81 -29.12 -0.12
CA PRO A 47 19.91 -29.65 -0.90
C PRO A 47 20.40 -28.65 -1.96
N SER A 48 21.71 -28.65 -2.26
CA SER A 48 22.33 -27.75 -3.25
C SER A 48 21.64 -27.82 -4.63
N GLU A 49 21.25 -29.02 -5.07
CA GLU A 49 20.53 -29.24 -6.34
C GLU A 49 19.20 -28.47 -6.40
N TRP A 50 18.52 -28.32 -5.27
CA TRP A 50 17.28 -27.54 -5.19
C TRP A 50 17.59 -26.06 -5.45
N TYR A 51 18.64 -25.52 -4.82
CA TYR A 51 19.03 -24.12 -4.99
C TYR A 51 19.48 -23.83 -6.43
N GLU A 52 20.20 -24.74 -7.07
CA GLU A 52 20.57 -24.64 -8.49
C GLU A 52 19.34 -24.59 -9.40
N LYS A 53 18.39 -25.51 -9.19
CA LYS A 53 17.13 -25.55 -9.95
C LYS A 53 16.28 -24.30 -9.71
N ALA A 54 16.18 -23.86 -8.46
CA ALA A 54 15.46 -22.65 -8.08
C ALA A 54 16.10 -21.41 -8.71
N PHE A 55 17.43 -21.29 -8.67
CA PHE A 55 18.15 -20.18 -9.29
C PHE A 55 17.99 -20.15 -10.81
N GLY A 56 18.05 -21.31 -11.48
CA GLY A 56 17.75 -21.42 -12.91
C GLY A 56 16.32 -20.95 -13.24
N LYS A 57 15.34 -21.24 -12.38
CA LYS A 57 13.96 -20.75 -12.52
C LYS A 57 13.85 -19.25 -12.25
N ILE A 58 14.53 -18.73 -11.23
CA ILE A 58 14.59 -17.30 -10.88
C ILE A 58 15.13 -16.49 -12.08
N LYS A 59 16.24 -16.92 -12.70
CA LYS A 59 16.78 -16.30 -13.92
C LYS A 59 15.77 -16.27 -15.07
N LYS A 60 15.07 -17.39 -15.31
CA LYS A 60 14.05 -17.45 -16.36
C LYS A 60 12.88 -16.50 -16.08
N LEU A 61 12.46 -16.40 -14.81
CA LEU A 61 11.37 -15.52 -14.40
C LEU A 61 11.78 -14.03 -14.44
N SER A 62 13.00 -13.67 -14.02
CA SER A 62 13.48 -12.28 -14.08
C SER A 62 13.51 -11.77 -15.52
N CYS A 63 13.92 -12.60 -16.49
CA CYS A 63 13.87 -12.22 -17.91
C CYS A 63 12.44 -12.02 -18.42
N LYS A 64 11.49 -12.86 -17.99
CA LYS A 64 10.07 -12.77 -18.42
C LYS A 64 9.34 -11.59 -17.79
N LEU A 65 9.62 -11.33 -16.52
CA LEU A 65 9.01 -10.26 -15.73
C LEU A 65 9.77 -8.95 -15.86
N ARG A 66 10.66 -8.83 -16.85
CA ARG A 66 11.36 -7.57 -17.12
C ARG A 66 10.31 -6.47 -17.36
N ASN A 67 10.51 -5.33 -16.72
CA ASN A 67 9.59 -4.19 -16.72
C ASN A 67 8.23 -4.46 -16.05
N VAL A 68 8.12 -5.53 -15.27
CA VAL A 68 6.96 -5.78 -14.42
C VAL A 68 7.37 -5.54 -12.98
N ASP A 69 6.58 -4.75 -12.26
CA ASP A 69 6.75 -4.54 -10.82
C ASP A 69 5.45 -4.85 -10.09
N LEU A 70 5.55 -5.25 -8.83
CA LEU A 70 4.40 -5.37 -7.93
C LEU A 70 4.47 -4.19 -6.96
N MET A 71 3.62 -3.19 -7.20
CA MET A 71 3.55 -1.95 -6.45
C MET A 71 2.18 -1.78 -5.84
N ASP A 72 2.15 -1.60 -4.51
CA ASP A 72 0.98 -1.21 -3.74
C ASP A 72 -0.26 -2.09 -4.04
N GLY A 73 -0.07 -3.41 -4.10
CA GLY A 73 -1.11 -4.41 -4.36
C GLY A 73 -1.45 -4.64 -5.83
N ARG A 74 -0.71 -4.05 -6.78
CA ARG A 74 -0.97 -4.17 -8.22
C ARG A 74 0.27 -4.55 -8.98
N VAL A 75 0.10 -5.42 -9.97
CA VAL A 75 1.12 -5.65 -10.99
C VAL A 75 1.07 -4.47 -11.94
N VAL A 76 2.19 -3.79 -12.12
CA VAL A 76 2.31 -2.60 -12.96
C VAL A 76 3.43 -2.77 -13.98
N ASN A 77 3.27 -2.13 -15.13
CA ASN A 77 4.36 -1.96 -16.06
C ASN A 77 5.28 -0.85 -15.55
N ALA A 78 6.55 -1.16 -15.35
CA ALA A 78 7.53 -0.24 -14.85
C ALA A 78 7.77 0.96 -15.77
N SER A 79 7.50 0.86 -17.08
CA SER A 79 7.77 1.96 -18.02
C SER A 79 6.77 3.11 -17.87
N ASP A 80 5.48 2.79 -17.80
CA ASP A 80 4.38 3.76 -17.84
C ASP A 80 3.45 3.72 -16.62
N ASP A 81 3.76 2.87 -15.62
CA ASP A 81 3.02 2.67 -14.38
C ASP A 81 1.57 2.20 -14.60
N SER A 82 1.27 1.65 -15.78
CA SER A 82 -0.04 1.08 -16.12
C SER A 82 -0.29 -0.24 -15.39
N THR A 83 -1.53 -0.45 -14.94
CA THR A 83 -1.93 -1.69 -14.27
C THR A 83 -1.99 -2.85 -15.26
N ILE A 84 -1.33 -3.96 -14.93
CA ILE A 84 -1.36 -5.21 -15.69
C ILE A 84 -2.37 -6.15 -15.03
N SER A 85 -3.49 -6.41 -15.71
CA SER A 85 -4.50 -7.37 -15.27
C SER A 85 -4.33 -8.70 -16.00
N ASP A 86 -3.23 -9.41 -15.71
CA ASP A 86 -2.94 -10.75 -16.23
C ASP A 86 -2.61 -11.69 -15.06
N GLU A 87 -3.51 -12.64 -14.79
CA GLU A 87 -3.37 -13.62 -13.68
C GLU A 87 -2.09 -14.45 -13.80
N ARG A 88 -1.64 -14.73 -15.04
CA ARG A 88 -0.42 -15.49 -15.25
C ARG A 88 0.80 -14.68 -14.87
N ILE A 89 0.87 -13.40 -15.27
CA ILE A 89 1.98 -12.52 -14.91
C ILE A 89 2.02 -12.32 -13.39
N GLU A 90 0.85 -12.13 -12.77
CA GLU A 90 0.74 -12.02 -11.32
C GLU A 90 1.23 -13.28 -10.60
N GLN A 91 0.84 -14.47 -11.07
CA GLN A 91 1.30 -15.74 -10.51
C GLN A 91 2.80 -15.98 -10.75
N GLU A 92 3.33 -15.61 -11.92
CA GLU A 92 4.76 -15.67 -12.22
C GLU A 92 5.54 -14.74 -11.29
N MET A 93 5.04 -13.53 -11.01
CA MET A 93 5.64 -12.58 -10.07
C MET A 93 5.63 -13.09 -8.62
N ARG A 94 4.49 -13.62 -8.15
CA ARG A 94 4.40 -14.25 -6.81
C ARG A 94 5.38 -15.41 -6.67
N THR A 95 5.48 -16.26 -7.71
CA THR A 95 6.41 -17.39 -7.75
C THR A 95 7.86 -16.92 -7.71
N PHE A 96 8.19 -15.89 -8.51
CA PHE A 96 9.52 -15.29 -8.55
C PHE A 96 9.94 -14.79 -7.17
N LYS A 97 9.14 -13.92 -6.54
CA LYS A 97 9.41 -13.38 -5.21
C LYS A 97 9.53 -14.47 -4.14
N SER A 98 8.67 -15.49 -4.18
CA SER A 98 8.72 -16.62 -3.25
C SER A 98 10.02 -17.43 -3.36
N LEU A 99 10.45 -17.74 -4.58
CA LEU A 99 11.71 -18.45 -4.81
C LEU A 99 12.92 -17.64 -4.34
N VAL A 100 12.93 -16.33 -4.61
CA VAL A 100 13.99 -15.43 -4.16
C VAL A 100 14.07 -15.42 -2.63
N ARG A 101 12.95 -15.31 -1.92
CA ARG A 101 12.94 -15.36 -0.45
C ARG A 101 13.57 -16.64 0.11
N ILE A 102 13.30 -17.79 -0.49
CA ILE A 102 13.92 -19.06 -0.07
C ILE A 102 15.42 -19.05 -0.40
N LEU A 103 15.81 -18.59 -1.60
CA LEU A 103 17.21 -18.54 -2.04
C LEU A 103 18.07 -17.62 -1.15
N ILE A 104 17.55 -16.46 -0.73
CA ILE A 104 18.26 -15.53 0.15
C ILE A 104 18.59 -16.16 1.52
N GLY A 105 17.82 -17.14 1.96
CA GLY A 105 18.12 -17.93 3.14
C GLY A 105 19.25 -18.95 2.97
N SER A 106 19.77 -19.17 1.76
CA SER A 106 20.81 -20.18 1.55
C SER A 106 22.15 -19.77 2.21
N PRO A 107 23.00 -20.74 2.62
CA PRO A 107 24.30 -20.42 3.21
C PRO A 107 25.19 -19.56 2.29
N SER A 108 25.13 -19.75 0.97
CA SER A 108 25.93 -18.97 0.02
C SER A 108 25.42 -17.54 -0.12
N ALA A 109 24.10 -17.34 -0.15
CA ALA A 109 23.51 -16.01 -0.19
C ALA A 109 23.79 -15.23 1.11
N GLN A 110 23.63 -15.88 2.26
CA GLN A 110 23.89 -15.28 3.57
C GLN A 110 25.35 -14.85 3.75
N ARG A 111 26.32 -15.64 3.23
CA ARG A 111 27.74 -15.25 3.26
C ARG A 111 27.98 -13.94 2.51
N ARG A 112 27.42 -13.81 1.30
CA ARG A 112 27.56 -12.59 0.48
C ARG A 112 26.91 -11.36 1.10
N ILE A 113 25.70 -11.54 1.63
CA ILE A 113 24.97 -10.49 2.34
C ILE A 113 25.82 -9.97 3.52
N THR A 114 26.48 -10.87 4.24
CA THR A 114 27.37 -10.53 5.37
C THR A 114 28.67 -9.86 4.90
N GLU A 115 29.26 -10.28 3.78
CA GLU A 115 30.45 -9.64 3.20
C GLU A 115 30.18 -8.16 2.83
N ILE A 116 29.01 -7.89 2.25
CA ILE A 116 28.57 -6.52 1.95
C ILE A 116 28.33 -5.75 3.24
N ALA A 117 27.80 -6.39 4.29
CA ALA A 117 27.62 -5.79 5.62
C ALA A 117 28.90 -5.22 6.21
N GLY A 118 30.00 -5.96 6.08
CA GLY A 118 31.31 -5.53 6.59
C GLY A 118 31.86 -4.26 5.91
N SER A 119 31.27 -3.83 4.79
CA SER A 119 31.64 -2.60 4.07
C SER A 119 30.68 -1.42 4.32
N SER A 120 29.56 -1.66 5.01
CA SER A 120 28.56 -0.64 5.38
C SER A 120 29.09 0.24 6.52
N SER A 121 28.85 1.56 6.43
CA SER A 121 29.35 2.56 7.38
C SER A 121 28.64 2.61 8.74
N ILE A 122 27.67 1.72 8.97
CA ILE A 122 26.93 1.66 10.23
C ILE A 122 27.67 0.69 11.16
N ASN A 123 28.22 1.20 12.26
CA ASN A 123 28.92 0.49 13.35
C ASN A 123 28.04 -0.52 14.11
N CYS A 124 27.38 -1.41 13.40
CA CYS A 124 26.78 -2.62 13.92
C CYS A 124 27.64 -3.78 13.41
N GLN A 125 27.89 -4.80 14.25
CA GLN A 125 28.62 -6.01 13.85
C GLN A 125 28.11 -6.53 12.50
N PRO A 126 28.90 -7.27 11.70
CA PRO A 126 28.42 -7.92 10.49
C PRO A 126 27.20 -8.79 10.83
N HIS A 127 26.02 -8.24 10.61
CA HIS A 127 24.76 -8.87 10.95
C HIS A 127 24.29 -9.64 9.72
N ALA A 128 23.96 -10.91 9.94
CA ALA A 128 23.36 -11.74 8.90
C ALA A 128 21.89 -11.31 8.72
N TRP A 129 21.64 -10.36 7.82
CA TRP A 129 20.29 -9.92 7.49
C TRP A 129 19.47 -11.05 6.86
N PHE A 130 18.20 -11.12 7.24
CA PHE A 130 17.25 -12.09 6.71
C PHE A 130 17.67 -13.54 6.97
N ARG A 131 18.35 -13.82 8.09
CA ARG A 131 18.79 -15.17 8.46
C ARG A 131 17.62 -16.02 8.94
N ASN A 132 16.65 -15.41 9.63
CA ASN A 132 15.47 -16.12 10.11
C ASN A 132 14.44 -16.28 8.98
N SER A 133 13.69 -17.37 8.99
CA SER A 133 12.58 -17.57 8.03
C SER A 133 11.51 -16.50 8.18
N SER A 134 11.22 -16.09 9.42
CA SER A 134 10.26 -15.03 9.75
C SER A 134 10.63 -13.70 9.10
N GLU A 135 11.90 -13.29 9.13
CA GLU A 135 12.41 -12.06 8.49
C GLU A 135 12.25 -12.07 6.96
N ARG A 136 12.19 -13.27 6.36
CA ARG A 136 12.03 -13.49 4.92
C ARG A 136 10.58 -13.66 4.48
N GLU A 137 9.62 -13.45 5.37
CA GLU A 137 8.21 -13.48 5.00
C GLU A 137 7.82 -12.18 4.28
N ALA A 138 6.94 -12.30 3.29
CA ALA A 138 6.33 -11.14 2.68
C ALA A 138 5.30 -10.54 3.64
N MET A 139 5.25 -9.22 3.70
CA MET A 139 4.33 -8.49 4.57
C MET A 139 3.61 -7.39 3.80
N VAL A 140 2.31 -7.28 4.06
CA VAL A 140 1.53 -6.08 3.72
C VAL A 140 1.38 -5.23 4.97
N VAL A 141 1.91 -4.02 4.93
CA VAL A 141 1.78 -3.01 5.98
C VAL A 141 0.42 -2.32 5.80
N ASP A 142 -0.58 -2.77 6.56
CA ASP A 142 -2.00 -2.37 6.44
C ASP A 142 -2.67 -1.98 7.77
N SER A 143 -1.93 -2.01 8.88
CA SER A 143 -2.44 -1.69 10.21
C SER A 143 -1.32 -1.29 11.17
N LEU A 144 -1.64 -0.41 12.13
CA LEU A 144 -0.69 -0.05 13.20
C LEU A 144 -0.32 -1.28 14.04
N THR A 145 -1.25 -2.23 14.20
CA THR A 145 -1.01 -3.45 14.99
C THR A 145 0.17 -4.25 14.45
N LYS A 146 0.28 -4.44 13.12
CA LYS A 146 1.42 -5.13 12.51
C LYS A 146 2.73 -4.39 12.76
N VAL A 147 2.74 -3.07 12.55
CA VAL A 147 3.91 -2.21 12.78
C VAL A 147 4.38 -2.28 14.24
N CYS A 148 3.46 -2.11 15.19
CA CYS A 148 3.75 -2.17 16.62
C CYS A 148 4.21 -3.55 17.10
N ASN A 149 3.74 -4.64 16.48
CA ASN A 149 4.18 -5.99 16.81
C ASN A 149 5.66 -6.18 16.46
N ILE A 150 6.07 -5.77 15.26
CA ILE A 150 7.48 -5.88 14.82
C ILE A 150 8.40 -5.01 15.65
N LEU A 151 7.96 -3.79 16.01
CA LEU A 151 8.75 -2.88 16.85
C LEU A 151 8.75 -3.27 18.34
N GLY A 152 8.04 -4.33 18.75
CA GLY A 152 7.94 -4.72 20.15
C GLY A 152 7.25 -3.69 21.05
N VAL A 153 6.36 -2.85 20.48
CA VAL A 153 5.69 -1.77 21.20
C VAL A 153 4.65 -2.34 22.17
N THR A 154 4.76 -1.94 23.45
CA THR A 154 3.88 -2.41 24.52
C THR A 154 2.44 -1.90 24.36
N VAL A 155 1.48 -2.53 25.05
CA VAL A 155 0.06 -2.13 25.00
C VAL A 155 -0.14 -0.67 25.44
N GLN A 156 0.61 -0.20 26.45
CA GLN A 156 0.53 1.19 26.91
C GLN A 156 1.04 2.16 25.85
N GLN A 157 2.16 1.85 25.21
CA GLN A 157 2.71 2.67 24.13
C GLN A 157 1.81 2.66 22.89
N ARG A 158 1.16 1.54 22.55
CA ARG A 158 0.14 1.50 21.47
C ARG A 158 -1.02 2.47 21.74
N LYS A 159 -1.44 2.61 23.00
CA LYS A 159 -2.45 3.62 23.38
C LYS A 159 -1.92 5.03 23.14
N LEU A 160 -0.68 5.31 23.54
CA LEU A 160 -0.02 6.60 23.29
C LEU A 160 0.03 6.92 21.79
N VAL A 161 0.53 5.98 20.98
CA VAL A 161 0.58 6.10 19.50
C VAL A 161 -0.79 6.44 18.95
N ARG A 162 -1.84 5.69 19.35
CA ARG A 162 -3.21 5.96 18.91
C ARG A 162 -3.68 7.35 19.33
N HIS A 163 -3.48 7.72 20.58
CA HIS A 163 -3.93 9.02 21.11
C HIS A 163 -3.25 10.20 20.40
N THR A 164 -2.00 10.04 19.96
CA THR A 164 -1.28 11.08 19.22
C THR A 164 -1.67 11.11 17.74
N ILE A 165 -1.79 9.96 17.09
CA ILE A 165 -2.04 9.88 15.63
C ILE A 165 -3.51 10.12 15.28
N CYS A 166 -4.46 9.50 15.99
CA CYS A 166 -5.88 9.51 15.62
C CYS A 166 -6.44 10.93 15.40
N PRO A 167 -6.23 11.90 16.31
CA PRO A 167 -6.78 13.25 16.11
C PRO A 167 -6.23 13.94 14.86
N GLN A 168 -5.00 13.63 14.43
CA GLN A 168 -4.38 14.23 13.25
C GLN A 168 -4.94 13.63 11.96
N VAL A 169 -5.03 12.30 11.90
CA VAL A 169 -5.43 11.60 10.67
C VAL A 169 -6.95 11.53 10.47
N THR A 170 -7.75 11.75 11.52
CA THR A 170 -9.22 11.76 11.42
C THR A 170 -9.80 13.16 11.22
N GLN A 171 -8.96 14.16 10.96
CA GLN A 171 -9.45 15.50 10.60
C GLN A 171 -10.34 15.41 9.36
N HIS A 172 -11.40 16.22 9.34
CA HIS A 172 -12.41 16.16 8.29
C HIS A 172 -11.81 16.23 6.88
N HIS A 173 -10.84 17.12 6.63
CA HIS A 173 -10.23 17.26 5.31
C HIS A 173 -9.37 16.05 4.90
N ILE A 174 -8.73 15.37 5.85
CA ILE A 174 -7.97 14.12 5.60
C ILE A 174 -8.95 12.99 5.27
N TRP A 175 -10.02 12.87 6.05
CA TRP A 175 -11.10 11.92 5.80
C TRP A 175 -11.72 12.09 4.41
N THR A 176 -12.18 13.30 4.10
CA THR A 176 -12.82 13.59 2.80
C THR A 176 -11.83 13.50 1.65
N GLY A 177 -10.59 13.92 1.85
CA GLY A 177 -9.54 13.85 0.85
C GLY A 177 -9.17 12.41 0.49
N ALA A 178 -9.09 11.53 1.48
CA ALA A 178 -8.83 10.11 1.25
C ALA A 178 -9.97 9.45 0.44
N LEU A 179 -11.23 9.71 0.81
CA LEU A 179 -12.39 9.22 0.06
C LEU A 179 -12.42 9.75 -1.37
N ASP A 180 -12.17 11.05 -1.55
CA ASP A 180 -12.14 11.70 -2.84
C ASP A 180 -11.07 11.09 -3.76
N GLN A 181 -9.86 10.88 -3.25
CA GLN A 181 -8.78 10.25 -4.03
C GLN A 181 -9.12 8.81 -4.42
N ILE A 182 -9.65 7.99 -3.49
CA ILE A 182 -10.05 6.61 -3.77
C ILE A 182 -11.09 6.56 -4.89
N LEU A 183 -12.12 7.40 -4.78
CA LEU A 183 -13.23 7.45 -5.76
C LEU A 183 -12.76 7.98 -7.12
N LYS A 184 -11.88 8.98 -7.16
CA LYS A 184 -11.30 9.51 -8.41
C LYS A 184 -10.46 8.46 -9.12
N GLU A 185 -9.60 7.75 -8.39
CA GLU A 185 -8.78 6.67 -8.98
C GLU A 185 -9.66 5.51 -9.47
N LEU A 186 -10.67 5.11 -8.69
CA LEU A 186 -11.64 4.10 -9.13
C LEU A 186 -12.41 4.54 -10.38
N ASN A 187 -12.82 5.81 -10.47
CA ASN A 187 -13.51 6.35 -11.65
C ASN A 187 -12.66 6.22 -12.93
N LEU A 188 -11.35 6.48 -12.84
CA LEU A 188 -10.43 6.36 -13.97
C LEU A 188 -10.32 4.91 -14.48
N GLU A 189 -10.47 3.93 -13.61
CA GLU A 189 -10.36 2.50 -13.94
C GLU A 189 -11.70 1.94 -14.44
N LEU A 190 -12.83 2.46 -13.93
CA LEU A 190 -14.17 2.10 -14.40
C LEU A 190 -14.50 2.68 -15.80
N LEU A 191 -13.95 3.84 -16.14
CA LEU A 191 -14.23 4.50 -17.42
C LEU A 191 -13.91 3.59 -18.62
N PRO A 192 -12.69 3.03 -18.78
CA PRO A 192 -12.38 2.10 -19.87
C PRO A 192 -13.28 0.86 -19.90
N LEU A 193 -13.65 0.32 -18.72
CA LEU A 193 -14.48 -0.87 -18.61
C LEU A 193 -15.91 -0.61 -19.09
N SER A 194 -16.47 0.57 -18.80
CA SER A 194 -17.83 0.92 -19.21
C SER A 194 -18.00 1.11 -20.72
N HIS A 195 -16.93 1.50 -21.42
CA HIS A 195 -16.93 1.63 -22.88
C HIS A 195 -16.84 0.26 -23.58
N ARG A 196 -16.27 -0.74 -22.91
CA ARG A 196 -16.07 -2.10 -23.46
C ARG A 196 -17.18 -3.07 -23.07
N SER A 197 -17.84 -2.86 -21.94
CA SER A 197 -18.83 -3.77 -21.39
C SER A 197 -20.27 -3.24 -21.57
N THR A 198 -21.20 -4.15 -21.84
CA THR A 198 -22.64 -3.89 -21.70
C THR A 198 -23.11 -4.09 -20.26
N ASP A 199 -22.17 -4.30 -19.33
CA ASP A 199 -22.47 -4.63 -17.95
C ASP A 199 -23.17 -3.45 -17.25
N LYS A 200 -24.40 -3.72 -16.82
CA LYS A 200 -25.21 -2.78 -16.06
C LYS A 200 -24.53 -2.43 -14.73
N GLY A 201 -23.85 -3.37 -14.09
CA GLY A 201 -23.13 -3.17 -12.83
C GLY A 201 -22.04 -2.11 -12.94
N ILE A 202 -21.21 -2.17 -14.00
CA ILE A 202 -20.14 -1.18 -14.24
C ILE A 202 -20.72 0.22 -14.51
N LYS A 203 -21.81 0.32 -15.28
CA LYS A 203 -22.48 1.60 -15.54
C LYS A 203 -23.11 2.21 -14.28
N MET A 204 -23.77 1.38 -13.46
CA MET A 204 -24.31 1.80 -12.17
C MET A 204 -23.19 2.25 -11.23
N SER A 205 -22.08 1.51 -11.20
CA SER A 205 -20.90 1.87 -10.39
C SER A 205 -20.35 3.25 -10.75
N LEU A 206 -20.24 3.59 -12.04
CA LEU A 206 -19.84 4.94 -12.47
C LEU A 206 -20.81 6.03 -12.00
N GLN A 207 -22.11 5.78 -12.06
CA GLN A 207 -23.11 6.74 -11.57
C GLN A 207 -22.98 6.94 -10.06
N ILE A 208 -22.82 5.85 -9.30
CA ILE A 208 -22.63 5.89 -7.85
C ILE A 208 -21.35 6.65 -7.49
N VAL A 209 -20.23 6.38 -8.17
CA VAL A 209 -18.96 7.10 -7.95
C VAL A 209 -19.13 8.59 -8.24
N SER A 210 -19.79 8.96 -9.34
CA SER A 210 -20.07 10.36 -9.66
C SER A 210 -20.93 11.04 -8.59
N SER A 211 -21.95 10.35 -8.07
CA SER A 211 -22.79 10.86 -6.98
C SER A 211 -22.02 11.04 -5.68
N CYS A 212 -21.15 10.09 -5.33
CA CYS A 212 -20.28 10.19 -4.15
C CYS A 212 -19.31 11.37 -4.26
N LEU A 213 -18.70 11.59 -5.43
CA LEU A 213 -17.81 12.72 -5.66
C LEU A 213 -18.55 14.06 -5.54
N LYS A 214 -19.75 14.17 -6.11
CA LYS A 214 -20.59 15.38 -5.94
C LYS A 214 -20.99 15.63 -4.49
N PHE A 215 -21.26 14.57 -3.74
CA PHE A 215 -21.50 14.67 -2.30
C PHE A 215 -20.27 15.23 -1.58
N LEU A 216 -19.07 14.70 -1.87
CA LEU A 216 -17.83 15.18 -1.26
C LEU A 216 -17.52 16.63 -1.63
N ASP A 217 -17.72 17.04 -2.88
CA ASP A 217 -17.59 18.43 -3.30
C ASP A 217 -18.52 19.34 -2.50
N THR A 218 -19.76 18.91 -2.26
CA THR A 218 -20.73 19.66 -1.44
C THR A 218 -20.29 19.72 0.04
N ALA A 219 -19.72 18.64 0.57
CA ALA A 219 -19.22 18.56 1.94
C ALA A 219 -17.91 19.34 2.17
N THR A 220 -17.08 19.51 1.14
CA THR A 220 -15.73 20.11 1.22
C THR A 220 -15.67 21.56 0.77
N ASN A 221 -16.53 22.01 -0.15
CA ASN A 221 -16.54 23.39 -0.65
C ASN A 221 -17.00 24.38 0.43
N SER A 222 -16.08 24.81 1.28
CA SER A 222 -16.11 26.14 1.85
C SER A 222 -15.82 27.09 0.70
N ASN A 223 -16.82 27.83 0.23
CA ASN A 223 -16.62 28.93 -0.71
C ASN A 223 -15.53 29.87 -0.14
N VAL A 224 -14.29 29.72 -0.64
CA VAL A 224 -13.07 30.39 -0.14
C VAL A 224 -13.13 31.92 -0.36
N HIS A 225 -14.15 32.40 -1.08
CA HIS A 225 -14.30 33.80 -1.47
C HIS A 225 -15.24 34.64 -0.60
N PHE A 226 -15.78 34.13 0.51
CA PHE A 226 -16.59 34.95 1.42
C PHE A 226 -16.07 34.88 2.86
N SER A 227 -15.75 36.04 3.42
CA SER A 227 -15.57 36.22 4.85
C SER A 227 -16.84 35.71 5.56
N SER A 228 -16.64 34.67 6.38
CA SER A 228 -17.68 33.79 6.96
C SER A 228 -18.66 34.47 7.94
N TRP A 229 -18.57 35.78 8.10
CA TRP A 229 -19.42 36.59 8.98
C TRP A 229 -20.55 37.29 8.20
N ILE A 230 -20.59 37.12 6.87
CA ILE A 230 -21.62 37.68 5.97
C ILE A 230 -22.27 36.56 5.14
N ARG A 231 -22.54 35.39 5.74
CA ARG A 231 -23.43 34.43 5.09
C ARG A 231 -24.86 34.75 5.56
N PRO A 232 -25.72 35.38 4.73
CA PRO A 232 -27.12 35.54 5.11
C PRO A 232 -27.70 34.15 5.38
N ALA A 233 -28.56 34.06 6.40
CA ALA A 233 -29.33 32.86 6.65
C ALA A 233 -30.01 32.43 5.34
N PRO A 234 -30.04 31.13 5.00
CA PRO A 234 -30.69 30.67 3.78
C PRO A 234 -32.09 31.26 3.70
N SER A 235 -32.44 31.89 2.58
CA SER A 235 -33.81 32.31 2.35
C SER A 235 -34.69 31.07 2.54
N ARG A 236 -35.64 31.15 3.48
CA ARG A 236 -36.65 30.12 3.75
C ARG A 236 -37.55 29.99 2.51
N THR A 237 -37.04 29.39 1.46
CA THR A 237 -37.84 28.91 0.36
C THR A 237 -38.42 27.60 0.87
N VAL A 238 -39.69 27.62 1.26
CA VAL A 238 -40.50 26.45 1.61
C VAL A 238 -40.76 25.65 0.31
N VAL A 239 -39.70 25.14 -0.28
CA VAL A 239 -39.78 23.94 -1.11
C VAL A 239 -39.50 22.82 -0.13
N LYS A 240 -40.27 21.73 -0.15
CA LYS A 240 -40.00 20.53 0.65
C LYS A 240 -38.58 20.06 0.33
N SER A 241 -37.59 20.58 1.04
CA SER A 241 -36.20 20.22 0.85
C SER A 241 -36.11 18.78 1.32
N SER A 242 -35.66 17.89 0.44
CA SER A 242 -35.19 16.58 0.86
C SER A 242 -34.32 16.73 2.11
N PRO A 243 -34.38 15.77 3.05
CA PRO A 243 -33.55 15.84 4.24
C PRO A 243 -32.09 16.12 3.86
N PRO A 244 -31.36 16.92 4.66
CA PRO A 244 -29.98 17.25 4.39
C PRO A 244 -29.19 15.96 4.15
N PRO A 245 -28.32 15.91 3.13
CA PRO A 245 -27.53 14.71 2.86
C PRO A 245 -26.78 14.30 4.12
N ARG A 246 -26.80 13.00 4.40
CA ARG A 246 -26.14 12.38 5.54
C ARG A 246 -24.99 11.53 5.08
N TRP A 247 -24.04 11.28 5.97
CA TRP A 247 -23.02 10.26 5.71
C TRP A 247 -23.63 8.85 5.57
N GLU A 248 -24.84 8.63 6.08
CA GLU A 248 -25.66 7.44 5.83
C GLU A 248 -25.96 7.22 4.35
N ASP A 249 -26.32 8.27 3.59
CA ASP A 249 -26.59 8.16 2.15
C ASP A 249 -25.33 7.72 1.39
N MET A 250 -24.16 8.23 1.79
CA MET A 250 -22.87 7.80 1.24
C MET A 250 -22.53 6.36 1.60
N LEU A 251 -22.87 5.92 2.81
CA LEU A 251 -22.67 4.54 3.24
C LEU A 251 -23.52 3.56 2.42
N GLU A 252 -24.78 3.90 2.12
CA GLU A 252 -25.64 3.11 1.24
C GLU A 252 -25.06 3.02 -0.17
N MET A 253 -24.65 4.15 -0.75
CA MET A 253 -23.96 4.18 -2.04
C MET A 253 -22.70 3.31 -2.06
N PHE A 254 -21.92 3.29 -0.97
CA PHE A 254 -20.75 2.43 -0.84
C PHE A 254 -21.12 0.94 -0.82
N ASN A 255 -22.21 0.56 -0.14
CA ASN A 255 -22.67 -0.83 -0.12
C ASN A 255 -23.06 -1.31 -1.51
N ASP A 256 -23.80 -0.48 -2.25
CA ASP A 256 -24.19 -0.79 -3.63
C ASP A 256 -22.97 -0.88 -4.55
N LEU A 257 -22.05 0.08 -4.45
CA LEU A 257 -20.81 0.09 -5.23
C LEU A 257 -19.96 -1.17 -4.99
N ILE A 258 -19.76 -1.55 -3.73
CA ILE A 258 -19.06 -2.79 -3.37
C ILE A 258 -19.82 -4.00 -3.96
N GLY A 259 -21.14 -4.02 -3.83
CA GLY A 259 -22.00 -5.09 -4.34
C GLY A 259 -21.89 -5.30 -5.86
N TYR A 260 -21.80 -4.22 -6.63
CA TYR A 260 -21.62 -4.28 -8.09
C TYR A 260 -20.21 -4.65 -8.53
N LEU A 261 -19.18 -4.30 -7.75
CA LEU A 261 -17.78 -4.46 -8.14
C LEU A 261 -17.11 -5.73 -7.57
N LYS A 262 -17.71 -6.41 -6.60
CA LYS A 262 -17.12 -7.56 -5.89
C LYS A 262 -16.64 -8.69 -6.80
N ASP A 263 -17.31 -8.90 -7.94
CA ASP A 263 -17.02 -10.01 -8.86
C ASP A 263 -15.98 -9.60 -9.93
N GLU A 264 -15.66 -8.31 -10.03
CA GLU A 264 -14.71 -7.77 -11.00
C GLU A 264 -13.28 -7.87 -10.47
N LYS A 265 -12.58 -8.93 -10.90
CA LYS A 265 -11.21 -9.26 -10.45
C LYS A 265 -10.23 -8.10 -10.57
N SER A 266 -10.33 -7.32 -11.65
CA SER A 266 -9.43 -6.19 -11.91
C SER A 266 -9.58 -5.05 -10.89
N LEU A 267 -10.71 -4.99 -10.17
CA LEU A 267 -11.05 -3.92 -9.22
C LEU A 267 -11.04 -4.36 -7.75
N VAL A 268 -10.67 -5.62 -7.47
CA VAL A 268 -10.66 -6.20 -6.10
C VAL A 268 -9.92 -5.32 -5.09
N HIS A 269 -8.82 -4.69 -5.51
CA HIS A 269 -8.05 -3.82 -4.62
C HIS A 269 -8.83 -2.56 -4.24
N TYR A 270 -9.64 -1.99 -5.14
CA TYR A 270 -10.50 -0.84 -4.84
C TYR A 270 -11.67 -1.28 -3.96
N VAL A 271 -12.29 -2.42 -4.26
CA VAL A 271 -13.36 -3.00 -3.44
C VAL A 271 -12.89 -3.18 -2.00
N THR A 272 -11.71 -3.78 -1.81
CA THR A 272 -11.10 -3.94 -0.48
C THR A 272 -10.91 -2.59 0.22
N LYS A 273 -10.50 -1.55 -0.50
CA LYS A 273 -10.33 -0.21 0.07
C LYS A 273 -11.65 0.49 0.39
N LEU A 274 -12.68 0.30 -0.43
CA LEU A 274 -14.04 0.78 -0.14
C LEU A 274 -14.60 0.09 1.11
N GLU A 275 -14.40 -1.22 1.27
CA GLU A 275 -14.79 -1.96 2.48
C GLU A 275 -14.06 -1.44 3.73
N VAL A 276 -12.77 -1.14 3.60
CA VAL A 276 -12.00 -0.51 4.68
C VAL A 276 -12.58 0.86 5.04
N MET A 277 -12.89 1.71 4.06
CA MET A 277 -13.45 3.04 4.33
C MET A 277 -14.90 3.00 4.82
N LYS A 278 -15.65 1.96 4.46
CA LYS A 278 -17.00 1.68 4.99
C LYS A 278 -17.00 1.53 6.51
N GLU A 279 -15.92 1.02 7.12
CA GLU A 279 -15.74 1.02 8.57
C GLU A 279 -15.92 2.43 9.13
N GLY A 280 -15.18 3.42 8.61
CA GLY A 280 -15.28 4.81 9.06
C GLY A 280 -16.66 5.43 8.78
N LEU A 281 -17.23 5.21 7.58
CA LEU A 281 -18.57 5.71 7.22
C LEU A 281 -19.64 5.21 8.19
N SER A 282 -19.57 3.94 8.59
CA SER A 282 -20.52 3.36 9.56
C SER A 282 -20.50 4.06 10.91
N GLN A 283 -19.34 4.60 11.34
CA GLN A 283 -19.19 5.30 12.61
C GLN A 283 -19.77 6.71 12.57
N ILE A 284 -19.86 7.32 11.39
CA ILE A 284 -20.31 8.70 11.20
C ILE A 284 -21.66 8.81 10.50
N LYS A 285 -22.36 7.69 10.23
CA LYS A 285 -23.62 7.66 9.47
C LYS A 285 -24.67 8.69 9.94
N ASP A 286 -24.79 8.90 11.26
CA ASP A 286 -25.79 9.82 11.82
C ASP A 286 -25.35 11.30 11.79
N VAL A 287 -24.14 11.61 11.30
CA VAL A 287 -23.62 12.98 11.20
C VAL A 287 -24.11 13.60 9.90
N TRP A 288 -24.46 14.89 9.94
CA TRP A 288 -24.92 15.60 8.75
C TRP A 288 -23.73 16.04 7.89
N SER A 289 -23.85 15.94 6.56
CA SER A 289 -22.86 16.48 5.63
C SER A 289 -23.26 17.83 5.04
N ASP A 290 -24.52 18.25 5.24
CA ASP A 290 -25.04 19.49 4.71
C ASP A 290 -24.38 20.73 5.33
N ARG A 291 -24.01 21.70 4.48
CA ARG A 291 -23.50 23.03 4.85
C ARG A 291 -24.46 24.17 4.50
N SER A 292 -25.72 23.87 4.15
CA SER A 292 -26.82 24.85 4.08
C SER A 292 -27.11 25.46 5.46
N ILE A 293 -26.62 24.82 6.52
CA ILE A 293 -26.52 25.29 7.89
C ILE A 293 -25.47 26.41 8.05
N GLY A 294 -25.58 27.19 9.13
CA GLY A 294 -24.62 28.27 9.43
C GLY A 294 -23.18 27.76 9.61
N PHE A 295 -22.17 28.61 9.37
CA PHE A 295 -20.74 28.25 9.44
C PHE A 295 -20.34 27.55 10.76
N ARG A 296 -20.88 28.03 11.89
CA ARG A 296 -20.62 27.44 13.21
C ARG A 296 -21.13 25.99 13.31
N GLU A 297 -22.30 25.72 12.74
CA GLU A 297 -22.89 24.39 12.73
C GLU A 297 -22.10 23.46 11.79
N ALA A 298 -21.67 23.94 10.63
CA ALA A 298 -20.81 23.16 9.73
C ALA A 298 -19.48 22.77 10.41
N LYS A 299 -18.86 23.69 11.16
CA LYS A 299 -17.66 23.38 11.95
C LYS A 299 -17.94 22.40 13.10
N LEU A 300 -19.12 22.46 13.69
CA LEU A 300 -19.54 21.46 14.68
C LEU A 300 -19.64 20.07 14.05
N GLN A 301 -20.26 19.95 12.87
CA GLN A 301 -20.35 18.67 12.16
C GLN A 301 -18.97 18.12 11.77
N GLU A 302 -18.05 18.96 11.27
CA GLU A 302 -16.65 18.55 11.03
C GLU A 302 -15.97 18.01 12.29
N SER A 303 -16.15 18.69 13.43
CA SER A 303 -15.60 18.28 14.72
C SER A 303 -16.25 16.99 15.23
N LEU A 304 -17.55 16.78 14.97
CA LEU A 304 -18.25 15.55 15.30
C LEU A 304 -17.74 14.36 14.49
N VAL A 305 -17.48 14.53 13.19
CA VAL A 305 -16.82 13.51 12.36
C VAL A 305 -15.49 13.11 12.98
N GLN A 306 -14.60 14.07 13.22
CA GLN A 306 -13.29 13.82 13.82
C GLN A 306 -13.40 13.14 15.18
N LYS A 307 -14.29 13.63 16.07
CA LYS A 307 -14.50 13.09 17.42
C LYS A 307 -15.01 11.65 17.37
N LYS A 308 -15.98 11.34 16.51
CA LYS A 308 -16.51 9.98 16.36
C LYS A 308 -15.42 9.05 15.85
N LEU A 309 -14.76 9.38 14.73
CA LEU A 309 -13.70 8.55 14.14
C LEU A 309 -12.51 8.35 15.11
N SER A 310 -12.02 9.41 15.76
CA SER A 310 -10.93 9.31 16.74
C SER A 310 -11.27 8.39 17.91
N LYS A 311 -12.54 8.34 18.33
CA LYS A 311 -12.99 7.49 19.43
C LYS A 311 -13.07 6.03 18.99
N THR A 312 -13.69 5.78 17.84
CA THR A 312 -14.13 4.44 17.40
C THR A 312 -13.06 3.68 16.61
N LEU A 313 -12.26 4.36 15.77
CA LEU A 313 -11.24 3.68 14.97
C LEU A 313 -10.08 3.21 15.85
N GLY A 314 -10.01 1.90 16.06
CA GLY A 314 -9.03 1.23 16.91
C GLY A 314 -7.64 1.11 16.28
N HIS A 315 -6.69 0.58 17.04
CA HIS A 315 -5.31 0.37 16.57
C HIS A 315 -5.21 -0.66 15.43
N SER A 316 -6.08 -1.67 15.43
CA SER A 316 -6.19 -2.66 14.35
C SER A 316 -7.08 -2.19 13.19
N SER A 317 -7.63 -0.97 13.26
CA SER A 317 -8.49 -0.44 12.19
C SER A 317 -7.65 -0.20 10.93
N ARG A 318 -8.04 -0.88 9.85
CA ARG A 318 -7.46 -0.63 8.51
C ARG A 318 -7.91 0.73 7.97
N CYS A 319 -9.07 1.22 8.40
CA CYS A 319 -9.56 2.55 8.04
C CYS A 319 -8.64 3.63 8.61
N LEU A 320 -8.32 3.54 9.91
CA LEU A 320 -7.35 4.43 10.55
C LEU A 320 -6.00 4.40 9.82
N PHE A 321 -5.53 3.22 9.48
CA PHE A 321 -4.26 3.06 8.79
C PHE A 321 -4.28 3.66 7.38
N THR A 322 -5.38 3.50 6.63
CA THR A 322 -5.56 4.12 5.32
C THR A 322 -5.54 5.65 5.40
N LEU A 323 -6.18 6.23 6.44
CA LEU A 323 -6.11 7.67 6.70
C LEU A 323 -4.70 8.14 7.07
N LEU A 324 -3.94 7.33 7.81
CA LEU A 324 -2.54 7.62 8.12
C LEU A 324 -1.68 7.63 6.85
N LEU A 325 -1.83 6.65 5.97
CA LEU A 325 -1.12 6.63 4.69
C LEU A 325 -1.44 7.86 3.85
N TYR A 326 -2.72 8.27 3.79
CA TYR A 326 -3.13 9.45 3.06
C TYR A 326 -2.55 10.73 3.68
N TYR A 327 -2.58 10.84 5.01
CA TYR A 327 -2.00 11.97 5.73
C TYR A 327 -0.49 12.12 5.49
N LEU A 328 0.27 11.03 5.52
CA LEU A 328 1.73 11.08 5.40
C LEU A 328 2.20 11.20 3.95
N PHE A 329 1.52 10.53 3.01
CA PHE A 329 2.04 10.32 1.66
C PHE A 329 1.09 10.77 0.54
N GLY A 330 -0.13 11.24 0.87
CA GLY A 330 -1.16 11.51 -0.14
C GLY A 330 -1.55 10.25 -0.92
N HIS A 331 -1.48 9.09 -0.26
CA HIS A 331 -1.69 7.79 -0.89
C HIS A 331 -2.48 6.87 0.04
N PHE A 332 -3.38 6.06 -0.48
CA PHE A 332 -4.26 5.22 0.35
C PHE A 332 -3.98 3.72 0.23
N ARG A 333 -3.14 3.29 -0.73
CA ARG A 333 -2.91 1.87 -1.00
C ARG A 333 -1.94 1.28 0.02
N ASP A 334 -2.19 0.02 0.38
CA ASP A 334 -1.35 -0.70 1.32
C ASP A 334 0.07 -0.87 0.75
N ILE A 335 1.07 -0.87 1.63
CA ILE A 335 2.47 -0.96 1.22
C ILE A 335 2.93 -2.40 1.37
N GLU A 336 3.39 -2.99 0.26
CA GLU A 336 3.92 -4.35 0.25
C GLU A 336 5.43 -4.34 0.41
N VAL A 337 5.93 -5.26 1.22
CA VAL A 337 7.35 -5.48 1.47
C VAL A 337 7.63 -6.97 1.25
N ASP A 338 8.64 -7.31 0.45
CA ASP A 338 8.91 -8.70 0.11
C ASP A 338 9.63 -9.45 1.22
N PHE A 339 10.41 -8.73 2.04
CA PHE A 339 11.02 -9.25 3.25
C PHE A 339 10.68 -8.32 4.40
N CYS A 340 9.86 -8.78 5.35
CA CYS A 340 9.46 -7.98 6.49
C CYS A 340 10.65 -7.54 7.36
N GLY A 341 11.76 -8.29 7.30
CA GLY A 341 12.99 -7.98 7.99
C GLY A 341 12.83 -7.99 9.51
N GLY A 342 13.55 -7.13 10.20
CA GLY A 342 13.57 -7.15 11.65
C GLY A 342 14.20 -5.91 12.28
N LEU A 343 14.16 -5.90 13.61
CA LEU A 343 14.77 -4.86 14.44
C LEU A 343 16.04 -5.42 15.07
N LEU A 344 17.18 -4.79 14.76
CA LEU A 344 18.46 -5.08 15.39
C LEU A 344 18.76 -4.03 16.45
N LYS A 345 19.33 -4.46 17.57
CA LYS A 345 19.88 -3.57 18.58
C LYS A 345 21.39 -3.50 18.36
N GLY A 346 21.92 -2.30 18.13
CA GLY A 346 23.35 -2.08 17.96
C GLY A 346 24.14 -2.22 19.26
N ASP A 347 25.47 -2.20 19.16
CA ASP A 347 26.42 -2.41 20.28
C ASP A 347 26.50 -1.22 21.28
N GLY A 348 25.52 -0.31 21.25
CA GLY A 348 25.34 0.77 22.22
C GLY A 348 23.91 0.78 22.73
N ASN A 349 23.70 1.16 23.99
CA ASN A 349 22.42 0.94 24.67
C ASN A 349 21.19 1.62 24.04
N ASP A 350 21.38 2.52 23.06
CA ASP A 350 20.36 3.41 22.51
C ASP A 350 20.37 3.53 20.97
N LYS A 351 20.93 2.57 20.22
CA LYS A 351 20.84 2.56 18.75
C LYS A 351 20.16 1.29 18.24
N PHE A 352 19.13 1.48 17.43
CA PHE A 352 18.37 0.41 16.80
C PHE A 352 18.40 0.57 15.29
N LEU A 353 18.36 -0.55 14.57
CA LEU A 353 18.31 -0.58 13.12
C LEU A 353 17.12 -1.41 12.67
N LEU A 354 16.17 -0.77 11.98
CA LEU A 354 15.13 -1.48 11.24
C LEU A 354 15.64 -1.74 9.83
N PHE A 355 15.61 -3.00 9.41
CA PHE A 355 15.92 -3.37 8.05
C PHE A 355 14.73 -4.06 7.38
N MET A 356 14.53 -3.80 6.09
CA MET A 356 13.46 -4.40 5.27
C MET A 356 13.94 -4.66 3.86
N GLY A 357 13.33 -5.63 3.17
CA GLY A 357 13.78 -6.04 1.85
C GLY A 357 12.71 -5.98 0.77
N ARG A 358 13.15 -5.78 -0.48
CA ARG A 358 12.32 -5.86 -1.69
C ARG A 358 13.04 -6.60 -2.81
N VAL A 359 12.30 -7.39 -3.58
CA VAL A 359 12.79 -8.09 -4.77
C VAL A 359 12.42 -7.27 -6.00
N LEU A 360 13.40 -7.05 -6.89
CA LEU A 360 13.24 -6.35 -8.16
C LEU A 360 13.29 -7.34 -9.32
N SER A 361 12.55 -7.05 -10.38
CA SER A 361 12.54 -7.87 -11.60
C SER A 361 13.75 -7.62 -12.50
N CYS A 362 14.23 -6.38 -12.57
CA CYS A 362 15.48 -5.98 -13.19
C CYS A 362 16.09 -4.76 -12.48
N ASP A 363 17.30 -4.40 -12.89
CA ASP A 363 18.14 -3.35 -12.29
C ASP A 363 18.01 -1.99 -12.99
N GLU A 364 16.98 -1.83 -13.83
CA GLU A 364 16.68 -0.55 -14.45
C GLU A 364 16.45 0.53 -13.37
N GLU A 365 17.11 1.68 -13.52
CA GLU A 365 17.13 2.75 -12.51
C GLU A 365 15.73 3.14 -12.03
N LYS A 366 14.75 3.24 -12.93
CA LYS A 366 13.36 3.57 -12.56
C LYS A 366 12.79 2.56 -11.56
N ILE A 367 13.02 1.26 -11.76
CA ILE A 367 12.55 0.17 -10.89
C ILE A 367 13.30 0.18 -9.58
N VAL A 368 14.63 0.36 -9.61
CA VAL A 368 15.46 0.46 -8.40
C VAL A 368 14.95 1.60 -7.52
N TRP A 369 14.73 2.79 -8.08
CA TRP A 369 14.24 3.95 -7.33
C TRP A 369 12.78 3.83 -6.89
N ASN A 370 11.92 3.15 -7.65
CA ASN A 370 10.58 2.75 -7.19
C ASN A 370 10.69 1.82 -5.97
N GLY A 371 11.65 0.87 -6.01
CA GLY A 371 12.07 0.00 -4.93
C GLY A 371 12.38 0.77 -3.65
N VAL A 372 13.36 1.67 -3.75
CA VAL A 372 13.81 2.56 -2.66
C VAL A 372 12.63 3.35 -2.08
N ARG A 373 11.83 4.02 -2.92
CA ARG A 373 10.71 4.84 -2.47
C ARG A 373 9.64 4.04 -1.73
N GLN A 374 9.34 2.81 -2.17
CA GLN A 374 8.36 1.98 -1.47
C GLN A 374 8.87 1.53 -0.10
N LEU A 375 10.13 1.09 -0.02
CA LEU A 375 10.75 0.72 1.26
C LEU A 375 10.86 1.92 2.21
N ASP A 376 11.22 3.12 1.70
CA ASP A 376 11.23 4.36 2.48
C ASP A 376 9.85 4.67 3.07
N ARG A 377 8.77 4.57 2.27
CA ARG A 377 7.40 4.77 2.77
C ARG A 377 7.04 3.75 3.84
N ALA A 378 7.36 2.47 3.64
CA ALA A 378 7.09 1.42 4.62
C ALA A 378 7.82 1.70 5.94
N MET A 379 9.15 1.82 5.90
CA MET A 379 9.99 2.03 7.07
C MET A 379 9.73 3.38 7.76
N GLY A 380 9.33 4.41 7.00
CA GLY A 380 8.93 5.71 7.54
C GLY A 380 7.74 5.61 8.50
N ILE A 381 6.79 4.69 8.25
CA ILE A 381 5.68 4.43 9.17
C ILE A 381 6.19 3.81 10.48
N PHE A 382 7.16 2.90 10.39
CA PHE A 382 7.77 2.28 11.57
C PHE A 382 8.52 3.32 12.40
N LYS A 383 9.28 4.21 11.74
CA LYS A 383 9.97 5.31 12.41
C LYS A 383 9.01 6.27 13.11
N LEU A 384 7.92 6.66 12.43
CA LEU A 384 6.87 7.46 13.06
C LEU A 384 6.30 6.79 14.30
N VAL A 385 5.98 5.49 14.22
CA VAL A 385 5.44 4.73 15.36
C VAL A 385 6.45 4.63 16.50
N TRP A 386 7.73 4.38 16.19
CA TRP A 386 8.82 4.34 17.17
C TRP A 386 8.93 5.64 17.97
N GLU A 387 8.99 6.78 17.26
CA GLU A 387 9.09 8.11 17.86
C GLU A 387 7.82 8.44 18.66
N THR A 388 6.64 8.17 18.11
CA THR A 388 5.35 8.46 18.76
C THR A 388 5.13 7.57 20.00
N ALA A 389 5.64 6.33 19.98
CA ALA A 389 5.58 5.41 21.12
C ALA A 389 6.52 5.82 22.27
N GLY A 390 7.38 6.84 22.07
CA GLY A 390 8.38 7.24 23.05
C GLY A 390 9.40 6.14 23.32
N MET A 391 9.74 5.36 22.29
CA MET A 391 10.78 4.33 22.39
C MET A 391 12.12 4.99 22.69
N LYS A 392 12.91 4.37 23.58
CA LYS A 392 14.25 4.86 23.91
C LYS A 392 15.23 4.51 22.80
N GLY A 393 16.12 5.44 22.48
CA GLY A 393 17.13 5.27 21.44
C GLY A 393 16.69 5.68 20.05
N GLU A 394 17.68 5.88 19.19
CA GLU A 394 17.50 6.28 17.80
C GLU A 394 17.22 5.06 16.92
N LEU A 395 16.21 5.16 16.06
CA LEU A 395 15.91 4.15 15.05
C LEU A 395 16.49 4.54 13.68
N GLY A 396 17.57 3.88 13.29
CA GLY A 396 18.11 3.88 11.94
C GLY A 396 17.28 3.00 11.00
N LEU A 397 17.27 3.34 9.71
CA LEU A 397 16.55 2.62 8.67
C LEU A 397 17.53 2.15 7.58
N GLU A 398 17.43 0.89 7.19
CA GLU A 398 18.22 0.32 6.09
C GLU A 398 17.34 -0.54 5.15
N GLY A 399 17.36 -0.23 3.87
CA GLY A 399 16.62 -0.99 2.86
C GLY A 399 17.51 -1.94 2.08
N HIS A 400 17.01 -3.14 1.77
CA HIS A 400 17.72 -4.13 0.95
C HIS A 400 16.93 -4.42 -0.32
N LEU A 401 17.53 -4.18 -1.47
CA LEU A 401 16.96 -4.48 -2.77
C LEU A 401 17.67 -5.70 -3.35
N PHE A 402 16.94 -6.66 -3.91
CA PHE A 402 17.52 -7.87 -4.48
C PHE A 402 17.18 -7.96 -5.96
N CYS A 403 18.19 -8.06 -6.83
CA CYS A 403 18.00 -8.18 -8.28
C CYS A 403 18.95 -9.20 -8.91
N VAL A 404 18.49 -9.91 -9.93
CA VAL A 404 19.33 -10.85 -10.69
C VAL A 404 20.26 -10.10 -11.64
N GLY A 405 21.55 -10.43 -11.63
CA GLY A 405 22.53 -9.92 -12.60
C GLY A 405 22.87 -8.44 -12.46
N THR A 406 22.69 -7.87 -11.28
CA THR A 406 23.03 -6.47 -10.98
C THR A 406 24.37 -6.35 -10.28
N GLU A 407 24.99 -5.18 -10.34
CA GLU A 407 26.15 -4.85 -9.53
C GLU A 407 25.73 -4.47 -8.11
N VAL A 408 26.52 -4.93 -7.13
CA VAL A 408 26.30 -4.54 -5.74
C VAL A 408 26.67 -3.08 -5.57
N ARG A 409 25.73 -2.28 -5.04
CA ARG A 409 25.98 -0.87 -4.76
C ARG A 409 25.11 -0.35 -3.62
N GLN A 410 25.59 0.71 -2.98
CA GLN A 410 24.87 1.45 -1.96
C GLN A 410 24.22 2.70 -2.57
N LEU A 411 22.97 2.95 -2.20
CA LEU A 411 22.16 4.09 -2.57
C LEU A 411 21.78 4.85 -1.30
N SER A 412 21.66 6.18 -1.40
CA SER A 412 21.23 7.03 -0.30
C SER A 412 19.95 7.76 -0.67
N TYR A 413 18.96 7.73 0.21
CA TYR A 413 17.68 8.44 0.01
C TYR A 413 17.15 8.98 1.33
N LYS A 414 16.89 10.29 1.38
CA LYS A 414 16.44 11.03 2.58
C LYS A 414 17.26 10.74 3.85
N GLY A 415 18.56 10.51 3.70
CA GLY A 415 19.47 10.21 4.82
C GLY A 415 19.50 8.75 5.27
N ASN A 416 18.71 7.86 4.65
CA ASN A 416 18.74 6.41 4.91
C ASN A 416 19.59 5.69 3.84
N ALA A 417 20.16 4.54 4.22
CA ALA A 417 20.96 3.70 3.34
C ALA A 417 20.12 2.60 2.69
N TYR A 418 20.38 2.31 1.42
CA TYR A 418 19.76 1.23 0.68
C TYR A 418 20.82 0.43 -0.06
N LEU A 419 20.83 -0.87 0.13
CA LEU A 419 21.81 -1.78 -0.47
C LEU A 419 21.15 -2.56 -1.61
N LEU A 420 21.70 -2.46 -2.82
CA LEU A 420 21.31 -3.29 -3.95
C LEU A 420 22.20 -4.53 -3.98
N HIS A 421 21.59 -5.69 -3.81
CA HIS A 421 22.22 -7.00 -3.73
C HIS A 421 22.01 -7.77 -5.04
N GLU A 422 23.07 -8.43 -5.48
CA GLU A 422 23.00 -9.39 -6.58
C GLU A 422 22.41 -10.73 -6.11
N ILE A 423 21.35 -11.18 -6.78
CA ILE A 423 20.84 -12.54 -6.65
C ILE A 423 21.71 -13.46 -7.50
N LYS A 424 22.61 -14.18 -6.84
CA LYS A 424 23.43 -15.26 -7.41
C LYS A 424 23.40 -16.51 -6.52
N LEU A 425 23.85 -17.65 -7.04
CA LEU A 425 24.05 -18.88 -6.25
C LEU A 425 25.49 -18.96 -5.76
#